data_AF-A0A0P4VVZ1-F1
#
_entry.id   AF-A0A0P4VVZ1-F1
#
_cell.length_a   1.000
_cell.length_b   1.000
_cell.length_c   1.000
_cell.angle_alpha   90.00
_cell.angle_beta   90.00
_cell.angle_gamma   90.00
#
_symmetry.space_group_name_H-M   'P 1'
#
loop_
_entity.id
_entity.type
_entity.pdbx_description
1 polymer ?
#
loop_
_entity_poly.entity_id
_entity_poly.type
_entity_poly.pdbx_seq_one_letter_code
_entity_poly.pdbx_strand_id
1 'polypeptide(L)'
;MMKRIGDKEVQQVLQRDQGSHARLITWSHEPLASKLDGATSNIFNLKVKFEAAGKEGEVCYAAKISNTREIQPCDFQSLIFVQESRFYQEVIPALSSVLEEVKEKPLSFPKCYYISLQEGKEVLILENLKAKGYLMKDKALGLDLAHTCLVMKALGKLHAASFLLQTKLTEDITEKFDFYKKEWTHAFNWGSDWGGFMDKFLKTGLTMFKEMGDCEKVTAWLRRVKPEVWPRYKQMLERKAPFDVITHGDPWINNMFFRYDEAGQPEEVVLFDMQGTRVCSLALDLNHFINLNVTGKVRRANFDTIIATYYDSFSSVVNAKKIAVPFTLEELKQEYIDKGFYGVLYAIMYLPCMVSNDEDSFVFGDEEKWQAAVKRMVKENPLLHPTILSVVDEWIERGVIS
;
A
#
# COMPACT_ATOMS: atom_id res chain seq x y z
N MET A 1 -2.38 -7.93 24.40
CA MET A 1 -1.26 -6.97 24.43
C MET A 1 -0.28 -7.25 25.57
N MET A 2 -0.71 -7.36 26.84
CA MET A 2 0.20 -7.58 28.00
C MET A 2 1.10 -8.83 27.95
N LYS A 3 0.82 -9.81 27.07
CA LYS A 3 1.73 -10.96 26.84
C LYS A 3 2.80 -10.71 25.76
N ARG A 4 2.66 -9.66 24.95
CA ARG A 4 3.50 -9.38 23.76
C ARG A 4 4.40 -8.16 23.90
N ILE A 5 3.96 -7.14 24.64
CA ILE A 5 4.72 -5.92 24.89
C ILE A 5 4.75 -5.69 26.40
N GLY A 6 5.94 -5.61 26.98
CA GLY A 6 6.17 -5.23 28.37
C GLY A 6 7.18 -4.10 28.50
N ASP A 7 7.53 -3.75 29.74
CA ASP A 7 8.44 -2.65 30.06
C ASP A 7 9.79 -2.78 29.36
N LYS A 8 10.29 -4.02 29.19
CA LYS A 8 11.57 -4.29 28.52
C LYS A 8 11.53 -3.85 27.05
N GLU A 9 10.50 -4.25 26.31
CA GLU A 9 10.37 -3.90 24.90
C GLU A 9 10.15 -2.40 24.72
N VAL A 10 9.33 -1.78 25.58
CA VAL A 10 9.08 -0.32 25.56
C VAL A 10 10.36 0.45 25.90
N GLN A 11 11.16 -0.01 26.87
CA GLN A 11 12.45 0.57 27.20
C GLN A 11 13.42 0.51 26.00
N GLN A 12 13.45 -0.61 25.26
CA GLN A 12 14.30 -0.74 24.07
C GLN A 12 13.89 0.22 22.94
N VAL A 13 12.58 0.34 22.70
CA VAL A 13 12.02 1.31 21.74
C VAL A 13 12.43 2.73 22.11
N LEU A 14 12.22 3.08 23.37
CA LEU A 14 12.55 4.39 23.91
C LEU A 14 14.05 4.69 23.77
N GLN A 15 14.93 3.76 24.12
CA GLN A 15 16.37 3.95 24.00
C GLN A 15 16.83 4.10 22.55
N ARG A 16 16.15 3.45 21.61
CA ARG A 16 16.45 3.60 20.18
C ARG A 16 16.02 4.94 19.63
N ASP A 17 14.93 5.51 20.14
CA ASP A 17 14.42 6.82 19.71
C ASP A 17 15.12 7.99 20.40
N GLN A 18 15.18 7.95 21.74
CA GLN A 18 15.62 9.05 22.60
C GLN A 18 17.06 8.91 23.09
N GLY A 19 17.75 7.82 22.71
CA GLY A 19 19.13 7.51 23.09
C GLY A 19 19.24 6.58 24.30
N SER A 20 20.41 5.95 24.45
CA SER A 20 20.66 4.90 25.47
C SER A 20 20.43 5.32 26.92
N HIS A 21 20.50 6.62 27.20
CA HIS A 21 20.31 7.22 28.53
C HIS A 21 18.84 7.43 28.91
N ALA A 22 17.90 7.26 27.98
CA ALA A 22 16.48 7.44 28.27
C ALA A 22 15.97 6.32 29.20
N ARG A 23 15.22 6.70 30.25
CA ARG A 23 14.64 5.79 31.23
C ARG A 23 13.12 5.85 31.20
N LEU A 24 12.48 4.70 31.01
CA LEU A 24 11.04 4.56 31.11
C LEU A 24 10.57 4.92 32.53
N ILE A 25 9.58 5.80 32.62
CA ILE A 25 8.86 6.12 33.86
C ILE A 25 7.58 5.29 33.92
N THR A 26 6.72 5.46 32.92
CA THR A 26 5.45 4.73 32.78
C THR A 26 5.06 4.66 31.31
N TRP A 27 4.18 3.72 30.96
CA TRP A 27 3.55 3.69 29.66
C TRP A 27 2.13 3.16 29.76
N SER A 28 1.33 3.49 28.75
CA SER A 28 -0.01 2.96 28.57
C SER A 28 -0.25 2.66 27.11
N HIS A 29 -1.26 1.85 26.83
CA HIS A 29 -1.70 1.59 25.46
C HIS A 29 -3.20 1.82 25.30
N GLU A 30 -3.59 2.27 24.12
CA GLU A 30 -4.98 2.38 23.72
C GLU A 30 -5.11 1.89 22.27
N PRO A 31 -6.21 1.19 21.91
CA PRO A 31 -6.48 0.89 20.50
C PRO A 31 -6.44 2.18 19.67
N LEU A 32 -5.85 2.12 18.49
CA LEU A 32 -5.96 3.22 17.54
C LEU A 32 -7.45 3.32 17.16
N ALA A 33 -8.11 4.43 17.49
CA ALA A 33 -9.57 4.57 17.48
C ALA A 33 -10.23 4.34 16.11
N SER A 34 -9.47 4.47 15.01
CA SER A 34 -9.89 3.96 13.72
C SER A 34 -9.45 2.50 13.63
N LYS A 35 -10.41 1.56 13.54
CA LYS A 35 -10.15 0.41 12.66
C LYS A 35 -9.84 1.06 11.30
N LEU A 36 -8.57 1.18 10.93
CA LEU A 36 -8.25 1.57 9.56
C LEU A 36 -8.97 0.54 8.71
N ASP A 37 -9.93 0.97 7.88
CA ASP A 37 -10.67 0.03 7.04
C ASP A 37 -9.67 -0.82 6.27
N GLY A 38 -9.76 -2.14 6.42
CA GLY A 38 -8.78 -3.08 5.84
C GLY A 38 -7.56 -3.41 6.70
N ALA A 39 -7.47 -2.94 7.95
CA ALA A 39 -6.38 -3.29 8.86
C ALA A 39 -6.31 -4.81 9.08
N THR A 40 -5.20 -5.39 8.64
CA THR A 40 -4.88 -6.81 8.75
C THR A 40 -4.24 -7.18 10.10
N SER A 41 -4.09 -6.20 11.00
CA SER A 41 -3.44 -6.32 12.30
C SER A 41 -4.10 -5.39 13.32
N ASN A 42 -3.98 -5.72 14.60
CA ASN A 42 -4.43 -4.83 15.68
C ASN A 42 -3.38 -3.72 15.90
N ILE A 43 -3.82 -2.47 15.82
CA ILE A 43 -2.94 -1.30 15.97
C ILE A 43 -3.25 -0.56 17.26
N PHE A 44 -2.22 -0.19 18.00
CA PHE A 44 -2.32 0.50 19.29
C PHE A 44 -1.41 1.72 19.34
N ASN A 45 -1.87 2.79 19.98
CA ASN A 45 -1.00 3.86 20.44
C ASN A 45 -0.27 3.38 21.72
N LEU A 46 1.06 3.49 21.74
CA LEU A 46 1.87 3.36 22.95
C LEU A 46 2.23 4.75 23.44
N LYS A 47 1.63 5.21 24.53
CA LYS A 47 1.97 6.48 25.18
C LYS A 47 3.03 6.23 26.24
N VAL A 48 4.21 6.82 26.08
CA VAL A 48 5.38 6.55 26.91
C VAL A 48 5.84 7.83 27.58
N LYS A 49 5.93 7.80 28.92
CA LYS A 49 6.58 8.84 29.72
C LYS A 49 7.99 8.39 30.09
N PHE A 50 8.95 9.27 29.93
CA PHE A 50 10.36 8.94 30.16
C PHE A 50 11.13 10.10 30.76
N GLU A 51 12.29 9.78 31.32
CA GLU A 51 13.31 10.75 31.70
C GLU A 51 14.52 10.60 30.77
N ALA A 52 15.01 11.70 30.20
CA ALA A 52 16.27 11.73 29.45
C ALA A 52 17.03 13.02 29.77
N ALA A 53 18.33 12.89 30.06
CA ALA A 53 19.19 14.02 30.40
C ALA A 53 18.63 14.93 31.51
N GLY A 54 17.99 14.35 32.53
CA GLY A 54 17.42 15.06 33.68
C GLY A 54 16.12 15.83 33.38
N LYS A 55 15.46 15.54 32.25
CA LYS A 55 14.16 16.11 31.89
C LYS A 55 13.15 15.01 31.62
N GLU A 56 11.92 15.21 32.08
CA GLU A 56 10.80 14.36 31.69
C GLU A 56 10.31 14.71 30.27
N GLY A 57 9.87 13.70 29.55
CA GLY A 57 9.31 13.80 28.21
C GLY A 57 8.20 12.78 27.98
N GLU A 58 7.40 13.05 26.95
CA GLU A 58 6.35 12.15 26.49
C GLU A 58 6.52 11.89 24.99
N VAL A 59 6.30 10.64 24.58
CA VAL A 59 6.35 10.22 23.19
C VAL A 59 5.27 9.18 22.92
N CYS A 60 4.74 9.17 21.69
CA CYS A 60 3.77 8.18 21.26
C CYS A 60 4.30 7.37 20.09
N TYR A 61 4.16 6.04 20.16
CA TYR A 61 4.51 5.10 19.10
C TYR A 61 3.27 4.38 18.59
N ALA A 62 3.33 3.83 17.37
CA ALA A 62 2.31 2.96 16.82
C ALA A 62 2.78 1.49 16.89
N ALA A 63 2.06 0.66 17.64
CA ALA A 63 2.34 -0.77 17.74
C ALA A 63 1.34 -1.59 16.92
N LYS A 64 1.85 -2.29 15.91
CA LYS A 64 1.11 -3.23 15.08
C LYS A 64 1.36 -4.65 15.59
N ILE A 65 0.29 -5.34 15.97
CA ILE A 65 0.33 -6.67 16.57
C ILE A 65 -0.36 -7.66 15.62
N SER A 66 0.33 -8.75 15.29
CA SER A 66 -0.26 -9.81 14.45
C SER A 66 -1.56 -10.33 15.05
N ASN A 67 -2.56 -10.57 14.19
CA ASN A 67 -3.83 -11.18 14.60
C ASN A 67 -3.70 -12.68 14.89
N THR A 68 -2.66 -13.33 14.37
CA THR A 68 -2.39 -14.75 14.64
C THR A 68 -1.63 -14.91 15.96
N ARG A 69 -1.91 -16.01 16.65
CA ARG A 69 -1.21 -16.38 17.89
C ARG A 69 0.14 -17.02 17.63
N GLU A 70 0.30 -17.60 16.44
CA GLU A 70 1.48 -18.30 15.96
C GLU A 70 1.64 -17.97 14.46
N ILE A 71 2.87 -17.77 14.00
CA ILE A 71 3.17 -17.61 12.57
C ILE A 71 2.99 -18.97 11.91
N GLN A 72 1.90 -19.12 11.16
CA GLN A 72 1.61 -20.35 10.43
C GLN A 72 2.19 -20.23 9.01
N PRO A 73 3.00 -21.21 8.55
CA PRO A 73 3.42 -21.25 7.15
C PRO A 73 2.18 -21.21 6.26
N CYS A 74 2.23 -20.38 5.21
CA CYS A 74 1.15 -20.27 4.22
C CYS A 74 -0.12 -19.56 4.70
N ASP A 75 -0.19 -19.11 5.96
CA ASP A 75 -1.29 -18.26 6.43
C ASP A 75 -1.09 -16.82 5.95
N PHE A 76 -2.13 -16.23 5.34
CA PHE A 76 -2.07 -14.91 4.75
C PHE A 76 -1.63 -13.83 5.74
N GLN A 77 -2.22 -13.81 6.95
CA GLN A 77 -1.91 -12.82 7.98
C GLN A 77 -0.45 -12.91 8.45
N SER A 78 0.04 -14.14 8.58
CA SER A 78 1.41 -14.42 8.99
C SER A 78 2.40 -14.01 7.91
N LEU A 79 2.10 -14.29 6.63
CA LEU A 79 2.95 -13.92 5.49
C LEU A 79 3.11 -12.40 5.39
N ILE A 80 2.02 -11.64 5.38
CA ILE A 80 2.06 -10.18 5.23
C ILE A 80 2.74 -9.49 6.42
N PHE A 81 2.59 -10.02 7.65
CA PHE A 81 3.24 -9.49 8.84
C PHE A 81 4.77 -9.72 8.83
N VAL A 82 5.19 -10.94 8.47
CA VAL A 82 6.62 -11.27 8.30
C VAL A 82 7.22 -10.41 7.20
N GLN A 83 6.50 -10.25 6.09
CA GLN A 83 6.94 -9.48 4.95
C GLN A 83 7.16 -8.01 5.28
N GLU A 84 6.21 -7.35 5.95
CA GLU A 84 6.38 -5.97 6.42
C GLU A 84 7.56 -5.86 7.40
N SER A 85 7.69 -6.81 8.33
CA SER A 85 8.80 -6.83 9.29
C SER A 85 10.16 -6.92 8.59
N ARG A 86 10.31 -7.83 7.61
CA ARG A 86 11.53 -7.99 6.84
C ARG A 86 11.79 -6.82 5.89
N PHE A 87 10.74 -6.15 5.40
CA PHE A 87 10.89 -4.92 4.63
C PHE A 87 11.61 -3.85 5.46
N TYR A 88 11.18 -3.60 6.70
CA TYR A 88 11.83 -2.65 7.60
C TYR A 88 13.25 -3.08 8.02
N GLN A 89 13.49 -4.38 8.25
CA GLN A 89 14.79 -4.89 8.72
C GLN A 89 15.84 -4.99 7.62
N GLU A 90 15.46 -5.39 6.41
CA GLU A 90 16.39 -5.82 5.36
C GLU A 90 16.30 -4.93 4.11
N VAL A 91 15.09 -4.60 3.66
CA VAL A 91 14.88 -3.90 2.39
C VAL A 91 15.14 -2.41 2.50
N ILE A 92 14.58 -1.72 3.50
CA ILE A 92 14.81 -0.29 3.70
C ILE A 92 16.31 0.03 3.79
N PRO A 93 17.13 -0.66 4.61
CA PRO A 93 18.57 -0.39 4.66
C PRO A 93 19.26 -0.59 3.31
N ALA A 94 18.88 -1.62 2.55
CA ALA A 94 19.45 -1.89 1.23
C ALA A 94 19.08 -0.81 0.20
N LEU A 95 17.83 -0.34 0.20
CA LEU A 95 17.38 0.76 -0.65
C LEU A 95 18.02 2.09 -0.25
N SER A 96 18.13 2.37 1.04
CA SER A 96 18.81 3.57 1.54
C SER A 96 20.28 3.61 1.13
N SER A 97 20.98 2.47 1.22
CA SER A 97 22.39 2.38 0.82
C SER A 97 22.62 2.78 -0.64
N VAL A 98 21.73 2.42 -1.57
CA VAL A 98 21.89 2.83 -2.97
C VAL A 98 21.54 4.28 -3.22
N LEU A 99 20.60 4.85 -2.46
CA LEU A 99 20.25 6.28 -2.53
C LEU A 99 21.36 7.16 -1.95
N GLU A 100 21.99 6.74 -0.86
CA GLU A 100 23.13 7.43 -0.25
C GLU A 100 24.31 7.54 -1.23
N GLU A 101 24.59 6.49 -2.01
CA GLU A 101 25.67 6.49 -3.01
C GLU A 101 25.45 7.52 -4.13
N VAL A 102 24.20 7.82 -4.45
CA VAL A 102 23.85 8.85 -5.44
C VAL A 102 23.52 10.20 -4.79
N LYS A 103 23.75 10.33 -3.47
CA LYS A 103 23.45 11.53 -2.66
C LYS A 103 21.99 11.97 -2.74
N GLU A 104 21.10 11.03 -2.99
CA GLU A 104 19.67 11.26 -2.95
C GLU A 104 19.17 11.27 -1.51
N LYS A 105 18.07 11.98 -1.28
CA LYS A 105 17.41 11.94 0.04
C LYS A 105 16.99 10.49 0.35
N PRO A 106 16.83 10.09 1.62
CA PRO A 106 16.21 8.80 1.95
C PRO A 106 14.78 8.69 1.41
N LEU A 107 14.27 7.46 1.35
CA LEU A 107 12.83 7.21 1.19
C LEU A 107 12.11 7.58 2.48
N SER A 108 10.92 8.16 2.37
CA SER A 108 10.10 8.55 3.52
C SER A 108 9.20 7.39 3.94
N PHE A 109 9.60 6.68 5.00
CA PHE A 109 8.85 5.65 5.71
C PHE A 109 8.78 5.99 7.20
N PRO A 110 7.79 5.50 7.97
CA PRO A 110 7.83 5.60 9.42
C PRO A 110 9.11 4.97 9.98
N LYS A 111 9.76 5.59 10.96
CA LYS A 111 10.89 4.92 11.62
C LYS A 111 10.42 3.65 12.31
N CYS A 112 11.17 2.56 12.13
CA CYS A 112 10.94 1.32 12.85
C CYS A 112 11.84 1.23 14.08
N TYR A 113 11.24 1.14 15.26
CA TYR A 113 11.98 1.08 16.51
C TYR A 113 12.20 -0.34 17.01
N TYR A 114 11.22 -1.22 16.83
CA TYR A 114 11.28 -2.57 17.37
C TYR A 114 10.48 -3.56 16.52
N ILE A 115 11.04 -4.76 16.35
CA ILE A 115 10.42 -5.88 15.64
C ILE A 115 10.67 -7.14 16.46
N SER A 116 9.62 -7.93 16.66
CA SER A 116 9.70 -9.29 17.14
C SER A 116 8.86 -10.18 16.24
N LEU A 117 9.47 -11.26 15.74
CA LEU A 117 8.82 -12.39 15.07
C LEU A 117 8.83 -13.64 15.95
N GLN A 118 9.14 -13.49 17.25
CA GLN A 118 9.09 -14.60 18.19
C GLN A 118 7.64 -15.07 18.33
N GLU A 119 7.44 -16.38 18.28
CA GLU A 119 6.13 -17.02 18.43
C GLU A 119 5.38 -16.51 19.67
N GLY A 120 4.15 -16.05 19.45
CA GLY A 120 3.28 -15.51 20.48
C GLY A 120 3.61 -14.07 20.89
N LYS A 121 4.67 -13.45 20.34
CA LYS A 121 5.14 -12.08 20.60
C LYS A 121 5.39 -11.28 19.32
N GLU A 122 4.60 -11.54 18.30
CA GLU A 122 4.70 -10.87 17.00
C GLU A 122 4.25 -9.41 17.11
N VAL A 123 5.20 -8.49 16.99
CA VAL A 123 4.96 -7.04 17.10
C VAL A 123 5.94 -6.23 16.25
N LEU A 124 5.41 -5.18 15.63
CA LEU A 124 6.15 -4.14 14.92
C LEU A 124 5.81 -2.79 15.59
N ILE A 125 6.82 -2.06 16.07
CA ILE A 125 6.64 -0.75 16.72
C ILE A 125 7.29 0.33 15.85
N LEU A 126 6.45 1.22 15.36
CA LEU A 126 6.76 2.27 14.39
C LEU A 126 6.58 3.67 15.00
N GLU A 127 7.14 4.65 14.32
CA GLU A 127 6.86 6.08 14.53
C GLU A 127 5.37 6.38 14.35
N ASN A 128 4.81 7.14 15.30
CA ASN A 128 3.45 7.64 15.21
C ASN A 128 3.42 8.94 14.39
N LEU A 129 3.19 8.82 13.09
CA LEU A 129 3.19 9.96 12.17
C LEU A 129 2.11 10.99 12.50
N LYS A 130 0.95 10.56 13.02
CA LYS A 130 -0.11 11.47 13.47
C LYS A 130 0.36 12.34 14.64
N ALA A 131 1.11 11.76 15.58
CA ALA A 131 1.72 12.51 16.68
C ALA A 131 2.84 13.48 16.20
N LYS A 132 3.36 13.29 14.99
CA LYS A 132 4.33 14.19 14.32
C LYS A 132 3.67 15.24 13.43
N GLY A 133 2.34 15.35 13.44
CA GLY A 133 1.59 16.36 12.67
C GLY A 133 1.30 15.96 11.22
N TYR A 134 1.58 14.72 10.82
CA TYR A 134 1.15 14.23 9.51
C TYR A 134 -0.34 13.93 9.51
N LEU A 135 -0.98 14.18 8.37
CA LEU A 135 -2.42 13.99 8.18
C LEU A 135 -2.67 12.98 7.06
N MET A 136 -3.68 12.14 7.26
CA MET A 136 -4.24 11.31 6.20
C MET A 136 -5.29 12.11 5.44
N LYS A 137 -5.43 11.85 4.15
CA LYS A 137 -6.50 12.42 3.32
C LYS A 137 -7.75 11.57 3.44
N ASP A 138 -8.90 12.21 3.26
CA ASP A 138 -10.19 11.50 3.18
C ASP A 138 -10.21 10.62 1.93
N LYS A 139 -10.31 9.31 2.16
CA LYS A 139 -10.32 8.27 1.12
C LYS A 139 -11.51 8.39 0.17
N ALA A 140 -12.65 8.91 0.63
CA ALA A 140 -13.85 9.01 -0.19
C ALA A 140 -13.74 10.13 -1.24
N LEU A 141 -13.00 11.21 -0.93
CA LEU A 141 -12.85 12.38 -1.80
C LEU A 141 -11.78 12.22 -2.89
N GLY A 142 -10.81 11.33 -2.66
CA GLY A 142 -9.64 11.17 -3.52
C GLY A 142 -8.65 12.34 -3.42
N LEU A 143 -7.63 12.30 -4.28
CA LEU A 143 -6.50 13.23 -4.28
C LEU A 143 -6.63 14.27 -5.41
N ASP A 144 -6.18 15.48 -5.09
CA ASP A 144 -5.89 16.51 -6.08
C ASP A 144 -4.55 16.26 -6.78
N LEU A 145 -4.22 17.08 -7.78
CA LEU A 145 -3.00 16.93 -8.56
C LEU A 145 -1.73 17.09 -7.70
N ALA A 146 -1.71 17.99 -6.72
CA ALA A 146 -0.52 18.25 -5.91
C ALA A 146 -0.16 17.03 -5.05
N HIS A 147 -1.14 16.44 -4.37
CA HIS A 147 -0.95 15.21 -3.62
C HIS A 147 -0.60 14.04 -4.54
N THR A 148 -1.26 13.94 -5.70
CA THR A 148 -0.98 12.90 -6.70
C THR A 148 0.48 12.96 -7.13
N CYS A 149 0.98 14.14 -7.48
CA CYS A 149 2.38 14.33 -7.89
C CYS A 149 3.38 13.97 -6.78
N LEU A 150 3.09 14.24 -5.50
CA LEU A 150 3.95 13.80 -4.39
C LEU A 150 4.04 12.28 -4.31
N VAL A 151 2.90 11.58 -4.42
CA VAL A 151 2.88 10.11 -4.40
C VAL A 151 3.61 9.54 -5.61
N MET A 152 3.39 10.09 -6.81
CA MET A 152 4.10 9.66 -8.02
C MET A 152 5.62 9.82 -7.90
N LYS A 153 6.10 10.90 -7.27
CA LYS A 153 7.52 11.08 -6.95
C LYS A 153 8.03 10.03 -5.95
N ALA A 154 7.27 9.78 -4.88
CA ALA A 154 7.64 8.78 -3.87
C ALA A 154 7.74 7.37 -4.47
N LEU A 155 6.76 6.96 -5.28
CA LEU A 155 6.77 5.68 -5.99
C LEU A 155 7.91 5.61 -7.02
N GLY A 156 8.12 6.67 -7.81
CA GLY A 156 9.22 6.74 -8.78
C GLY A 156 10.58 6.56 -8.13
N LYS A 157 10.78 7.18 -6.96
CA LYS A 157 12.00 7.04 -6.17
C LYS A 157 12.16 5.64 -5.55
N LEU A 158 11.09 5.06 -5.01
CA LEU A 158 11.09 3.69 -4.47
C LEU A 158 11.51 2.69 -5.55
N HIS A 159 10.87 2.76 -6.71
CA HIS A 159 11.13 1.88 -7.83
C HIS A 159 12.53 2.07 -8.42
N ALA A 160 13.01 3.32 -8.53
CA ALA A 160 14.38 3.59 -8.96
C ALA A 160 15.43 3.05 -7.98
N ALA A 161 15.21 3.19 -6.67
CA ALA A 161 16.08 2.60 -5.66
C ALA A 161 16.12 1.06 -5.79
N SER A 162 14.98 0.42 -6.03
CA SER A 162 14.93 -1.03 -6.27
C SER A 162 15.69 -1.43 -7.54
N PHE A 163 15.51 -0.68 -8.63
CA PHE A 163 16.22 -0.93 -9.89
C PHE A 163 17.74 -0.81 -9.68
N LEU A 164 18.19 0.28 -9.06
CA LEU A 164 19.61 0.48 -8.74
C LEU A 164 20.14 -0.62 -7.81
N LEU A 165 19.36 -1.07 -6.83
CA LEU A 165 19.75 -2.20 -5.99
C LEU A 165 19.99 -3.45 -6.82
N GLN A 166 19.06 -3.83 -7.71
CA GLN A 166 19.23 -4.99 -8.60
C GLN A 166 20.50 -4.88 -9.46
N THR A 167 20.85 -3.68 -9.98
CA THR A 167 22.07 -3.50 -10.80
C THR A 167 23.37 -3.76 -10.04
N LYS A 168 23.34 -3.76 -8.70
CA LYS A 168 24.49 -4.06 -7.84
C LYS A 168 24.56 -5.50 -7.37
N LEU A 169 23.47 -6.26 -7.52
CA LEU A 169 23.42 -7.65 -7.12
C LEU A 169 23.90 -8.54 -8.27
N THR A 170 24.68 -9.55 -7.92
CA THR A 170 25.03 -10.64 -8.84
C THR A 170 23.88 -11.63 -8.99
N GLU A 171 23.13 -11.84 -7.92
CA GLU A 171 21.91 -12.62 -7.88
C GLU A 171 20.67 -11.78 -8.17
N ASP A 172 19.55 -12.45 -8.48
CA ASP A 172 18.25 -11.82 -8.56
C ASP A 172 17.84 -11.30 -7.17
N ILE A 173 17.18 -10.13 -7.12
CA ILE A 173 16.76 -9.50 -5.87
C ILE A 173 15.82 -10.38 -5.02
N THR A 174 15.09 -11.31 -5.64
CA THR A 174 14.27 -12.30 -4.95
C THR A 174 15.06 -13.47 -4.36
N GLU A 175 16.31 -13.67 -4.78
CA GLU A 175 17.26 -14.59 -4.11
C GLU A 175 17.81 -13.94 -2.84
N LYS A 176 18.16 -12.65 -2.93
CA LYS A 176 18.62 -11.87 -1.76
C LYS A 176 17.52 -11.71 -0.70
N PHE A 177 16.30 -11.42 -1.15
CA PHE A 177 15.12 -11.28 -0.30
C PHE A 177 14.15 -12.44 -0.56
N ASP A 178 14.53 -13.63 -0.09
CA ASP A 178 13.86 -14.90 -0.36
C ASP A 178 12.37 -14.95 0.04
N PHE A 179 11.94 -14.07 0.95
CA PHE A 179 10.52 -13.95 1.32
C PHE A 179 9.63 -13.50 0.16
N TYR A 180 10.16 -12.78 -0.85
CA TYR A 180 9.38 -12.44 -2.04
C TYR A 180 9.03 -13.65 -2.90
N LYS A 181 9.75 -14.77 -2.79
CA LYS A 181 9.38 -16.03 -3.45
C LYS A 181 8.18 -16.72 -2.80
N LYS A 182 7.89 -16.35 -1.56
CA LYS A 182 6.83 -16.92 -0.72
C LYS A 182 5.73 -15.90 -0.44
N GLU A 183 5.64 -14.83 -1.23
CA GLU A 183 4.58 -13.85 -1.05
C GLU A 183 3.20 -14.48 -1.28
N TRP A 184 2.17 -13.82 -0.79
CA TRP A 184 0.85 -14.42 -0.61
C TRP A 184 0.15 -14.83 -1.92
N THR A 185 0.48 -14.24 -3.07
CA THR A 185 -0.09 -14.69 -4.35
C THR A 185 0.50 -16.01 -4.85
N HIS A 186 1.73 -16.36 -4.41
CA HIS A 186 2.31 -17.69 -4.57
C HIS A 186 1.77 -18.71 -3.57
N ALA A 187 1.25 -18.26 -2.42
CA ALA A 187 0.64 -19.13 -1.39
C ALA A 187 -0.65 -19.84 -1.85
N PHE A 188 -1.16 -19.56 -3.05
CA PHE A 188 -2.25 -20.31 -3.68
C PHE A 188 -1.96 -21.83 -3.79
N ASN A 189 -0.67 -22.20 -3.86
CA ASN A 189 -0.26 -23.61 -3.87
C ASN A 189 -0.44 -24.28 -2.48
N TRP A 190 -0.87 -23.55 -1.46
CA TRP A 190 -0.88 -23.98 -0.06
C TRP A 190 -2.24 -23.82 0.64
N GLY A 191 -3.35 -23.81 -0.11
CA GLY A 191 -4.69 -24.05 0.44
C GLY A 191 -5.57 -22.82 0.73
N SER A 192 -5.17 -21.61 0.32
CA SER A 192 -6.02 -20.41 0.42
C SER A 192 -6.95 -20.27 -0.80
N ASP A 193 -8.27 -20.11 -0.59
CA ASP A 193 -9.26 -19.94 -1.67
C ASP A 193 -9.29 -18.51 -2.26
N TRP A 194 -8.19 -18.08 -2.86
CA TRP A 194 -8.13 -16.78 -3.56
C TRP A 194 -9.05 -16.74 -4.80
N GLY A 195 -9.38 -17.89 -5.38
CA GLY A 195 -10.37 -17.99 -6.46
C GLY A 195 -11.75 -17.56 -5.98
N GLY A 196 -12.20 -18.09 -4.84
CA GLY A 196 -13.42 -17.67 -4.16
C GLY A 196 -13.35 -16.23 -3.64
N PHE A 197 -12.19 -15.77 -3.16
CA PHE A 197 -12.01 -14.36 -2.80
C PHE A 197 -12.24 -13.43 -4.00
N MET A 198 -11.59 -13.70 -5.14
CA MET A 198 -11.78 -12.95 -6.38
C MET A 198 -13.23 -13.04 -6.91
N ASP A 199 -13.86 -14.21 -6.80
CA ASP A 199 -15.28 -14.42 -7.15
C ASP A 199 -16.21 -13.45 -6.39
N LYS A 200 -15.98 -13.26 -5.08
CA LYS A 200 -16.76 -12.33 -4.24
C LYS A 200 -16.65 -10.89 -4.70
N PHE A 201 -15.48 -10.44 -5.16
CA PHE A 201 -15.35 -9.09 -5.71
C PHE A 201 -16.01 -8.93 -7.06
N LEU A 202 -15.91 -9.93 -7.92
CA LEU A 202 -16.61 -9.86 -9.20
C LEU A 202 -18.12 -9.86 -9.02
N LYS A 203 -18.64 -10.62 -8.04
CA LYS A 203 -20.04 -10.50 -7.60
C LYS A 203 -20.37 -9.10 -7.09
N THR A 204 -19.50 -8.51 -6.27
CA THR A 204 -19.64 -7.12 -5.81
C THR A 204 -19.74 -6.14 -6.97
N GLY A 205 -18.85 -6.24 -7.95
CA GLY A 205 -18.91 -5.44 -9.17
C GLY A 205 -20.22 -5.66 -9.94
N LEU A 206 -20.62 -6.91 -10.16
CA LEU A 206 -21.88 -7.24 -10.84
C LEU A 206 -23.10 -6.66 -10.12
N THR A 207 -23.16 -6.75 -8.79
CA THR A 207 -24.22 -6.14 -7.98
C THR A 207 -24.20 -4.63 -8.12
N MET A 208 -23.03 -4.00 -7.96
CA MET A 208 -22.86 -2.55 -8.06
C MET A 208 -23.35 -2.02 -9.41
N PHE A 209 -22.85 -2.55 -10.53
CA PHE A 209 -23.23 -2.10 -11.87
C PHE A 209 -24.69 -2.44 -12.24
N LYS A 210 -25.27 -3.50 -11.67
CA LYS A 210 -26.68 -3.81 -11.86
C LYS A 210 -27.58 -2.79 -11.17
N GLU A 211 -27.24 -2.37 -9.95
CA GLU A 211 -28.03 -1.36 -9.22
C GLU A 211 -27.87 0.04 -9.81
N MET A 212 -26.74 0.36 -10.46
CA MET A 212 -26.50 1.65 -11.12
C MET A 212 -27.39 1.87 -12.35
N GLY A 213 -27.79 0.79 -13.04
CA GLY A 213 -28.46 0.88 -14.34
C GLY A 213 -27.50 1.14 -15.50
N ASP A 214 -27.92 0.83 -16.73
CA ASP A 214 -27.24 1.14 -18.00
C ASP A 214 -25.73 0.81 -18.08
N CYS A 215 -25.28 -0.27 -17.41
CA CYS A 215 -23.90 -0.75 -17.42
C CYS A 215 -23.74 -2.12 -18.14
N GLU A 216 -24.46 -2.34 -19.25
CA GLU A 216 -24.50 -3.64 -19.93
C GLU A 216 -23.12 -4.11 -20.39
N LYS A 217 -22.32 -3.21 -20.99
CA LYS A 217 -20.97 -3.53 -21.48
C LYS A 217 -20.05 -4.01 -20.34
N VAL A 218 -20.03 -3.29 -19.22
CA VAL A 218 -19.20 -3.63 -18.05
C VAL A 218 -19.67 -4.92 -17.40
N THR A 219 -20.99 -5.12 -17.25
CA THR A 219 -21.52 -6.36 -16.67
C THR A 219 -21.29 -7.58 -17.58
N ALA A 220 -21.37 -7.43 -18.89
CA ALA A 220 -21.01 -8.48 -19.85
C ALA A 220 -19.52 -8.82 -19.78
N TRP A 221 -18.65 -7.81 -19.73
CA TRP A 221 -17.21 -7.97 -19.55
C TRP A 221 -16.87 -8.71 -18.25
N LEU A 222 -17.47 -8.31 -17.12
CA LEU A 222 -17.29 -8.97 -15.82
C LEU A 222 -17.67 -10.44 -15.86
N ARG A 223 -18.82 -10.78 -16.46
CA ARG A 223 -19.27 -12.18 -16.63
C ARG A 223 -18.28 -12.99 -17.47
N ARG A 224 -17.73 -12.39 -18.53
CA ARG A 224 -16.76 -13.04 -19.43
C ARG A 224 -15.41 -13.28 -18.75
N VAL A 225 -14.92 -12.31 -17.99
CA VAL A 225 -13.61 -12.41 -17.30
C VAL A 225 -13.67 -13.29 -16.07
N LYS A 226 -14.82 -13.39 -15.42
CA LYS A 226 -15.02 -14.18 -14.19
C LYS A 226 -14.32 -15.55 -14.13
N PRO A 227 -14.47 -16.45 -15.13
CA PRO A 227 -13.79 -17.76 -15.10
C PRO A 227 -12.25 -17.67 -15.17
N GLU A 228 -11.69 -16.57 -15.69
CA GLU A 228 -10.25 -16.40 -15.95
C GLU A 228 -9.61 -15.30 -15.08
N VAL A 229 -10.34 -14.73 -14.12
CA VAL A 229 -9.87 -13.58 -13.33
C VAL A 229 -8.58 -13.88 -12.59
N TRP A 230 -8.46 -15.07 -11.98
CA TRP A 230 -7.28 -15.45 -11.21
C TRP A 230 -6.07 -15.76 -12.10
N PRO A 231 -6.17 -16.58 -13.16
CA PRO A 231 -5.10 -16.72 -14.14
C PRO A 231 -4.62 -15.38 -14.71
N ARG A 232 -5.55 -14.49 -15.08
CA ARG A 232 -5.21 -13.17 -15.63
C ARG A 232 -4.57 -12.25 -14.59
N TYR A 233 -5.03 -12.30 -13.34
CA TYR A 233 -4.38 -11.60 -12.23
C TYR A 233 -2.93 -12.04 -12.05
N LYS A 234 -2.68 -13.36 -12.03
CA LYS A 234 -1.31 -13.91 -11.95
C LYS A 234 -0.45 -13.49 -13.13
N GLN A 235 -1.00 -13.48 -14.35
CA GLN A 235 -0.30 -13.00 -15.53
C GLN A 235 0.11 -11.52 -15.38
N MET A 236 -0.70 -10.68 -14.74
CA MET A 236 -0.32 -9.29 -14.50
C MET A 236 0.87 -9.16 -13.53
N LEU A 237 1.00 -10.10 -12.58
CA LEU A 237 2.10 -10.14 -11.62
C LEU A 237 3.41 -10.69 -12.18
N GLU A 238 3.37 -11.35 -13.35
CA GLU A 238 4.58 -11.86 -14.00
C GLU A 238 5.60 -10.73 -14.21
N ARG A 239 6.84 -11.02 -13.83
CA ARG A 239 7.97 -10.09 -13.95
C ARG A 239 8.32 -9.89 -15.42
N LYS A 240 8.48 -8.63 -15.80
CA LYS A 240 8.85 -8.24 -17.16
C LYS A 240 9.88 -7.12 -17.06
N ALA A 241 11.14 -7.46 -17.33
CA ALA A 241 12.18 -6.46 -17.50
C ALA A 241 11.81 -5.53 -18.68
N PRO A 242 12.15 -4.23 -18.62
CA PRO A 242 12.90 -3.55 -17.56
C PRO A 242 12.03 -3.00 -16.41
N PHE A 243 10.76 -3.39 -16.32
CA PHE A 243 9.79 -2.77 -15.42
C PHE A 243 9.71 -3.41 -14.04
N ASP A 244 10.38 -4.54 -13.82
CA ASP A 244 10.28 -5.28 -12.56
C ASP A 244 11.14 -4.65 -11.45
N VAL A 245 10.47 -4.30 -10.36
CA VAL A 245 11.04 -3.62 -9.19
C VAL A 245 10.32 -4.10 -7.93
N ILE A 246 10.90 -3.85 -6.76
CA ILE A 246 10.18 -3.90 -5.49
C ILE A 246 9.12 -2.79 -5.52
N THR A 247 7.87 -3.21 -5.62
CA THR A 247 6.68 -2.37 -5.53
C THR A 247 6.19 -2.27 -4.09
N HIS A 248 5.41 -1.24 -3.77
CA HIS A 248 4.64 -1.15 -2.54
C HIS A 248 3.56 -2.25 -2.47
N GLY A 249 2.89 -2.50 -3.59
CA GLY A 249 1.87 -3.53 -3.76
C GLY A 249 0.51 -3.25 -3.11
N ASP A 250 0.38 -2.13 -2.40
CA ASP A 250 -0.88 -1.62 -1.85
C ASP A 250 -0.90 -0.07 -1.73
N PRO A 251 -0.52 0.70 -2.79
CA PRO A 251 -0.41 2.15 -2.71
C PRO A 251 -1.79 2.83 -2.82
N TRP A 252 -2.63 2.64 -1.81
CA TRP A 252 -3.87 3.40 -1.63
C TRP A 252 -3.72 4.49 -0.56
N ILE A 253 -4.62 5.47 -0.58
CA ILE A 253 -4.55 6.70 0.21
C ILE A 253 -4.51 6.46 1.72
N ASN A 254 -5.07 5.35 2.20
CA ASN A 254 -5.01 4.97 3.61
C ASN A 254 -3.61 4.50 4.04
N ASN A 255 -2.72 4.21 3.10
CA ASN A 255 -1.33 3.84 3.36
C ASN A 255 -0.37 5.04 3.12
N MET A 256 -0.91 6.27 3.21
CA MET A 256 -0.17 7.50 2.94
C MET A 256 -0.46 8.57 3.99
N PHE A 257 0.61 9.14 4.54
CA PHE A 257 0.57 10.30 5.41
C PHE A 257 1.16 11.51 4.69
N PHE A 258 0.53 12.67 4.81
CA PHE A 258 0.99 13.91 4.18
C PHE A 258 1.39 14.94 5.24
N ARG A 259 2.45 15.70 4.94
CA ARG A 259 2.85 16.91 5.68
C ARG A 259 2.58 18.13 4.82
N TYR A 260 2.24 19.24 5.46
CA TYR A 260 1.86 20.47 4.81
C TYR A 260 2.72 21.62 5.32
N ASP A 261 3.04 22.53 4.41
CA ASP A 261 3.71 23.78 4.77
C ASP A 261 2.75 24.75 5.48
N GLU A 262 3.28 25.91 5.90
CA GLU A 262 2.50 26.96 6.57
C GLU A 262 1.37 27.53 5.70
N ALA A 263 1.44 27.40 4.37
CA ALA A 263 0.41 27.82 3.42
C ALA A 263 -0.65 26.73 3.16
N GLY A 264 -0.54 25.57 3.81
CA GLY A 264 -1.44 24.44 3.65
C GLY A 264 -1.22 23.65 2.35
N GLN A 265 -0.08 23.82 1.67
CA GLN A 265 0.27 23.01 0.50
C GLN A 265 0.98 21.73 0.94
N PRO A 266 0.67 20.58 0.32
CA PRO A 266 1.33 19.34 0.67
C PRO A 266 2.80 19.41 0.20
N GLU A 267 3.73 19.07 1.09
CA GLU A 267 5.18 19.15 0.82
C GLU A 267 5.89 17.80 0.89
N GLU A 268 5.31 16.83 1.61
CA GLU A 268 5.89 15.50 1.79
C GLU A 268 4.79 14.45 1.90
N VAL A 269 5.08 13.26 1.37
CA VAL A 269 4.31 12.05 1.59
C VAL A 269 5.19 10.98 2.23
N VAL A 270 4.64 10.29 3.23
CA VAL A 270 5.24 9.11 3.86
C VAL A 270 4.39 7.91 3.48
N LEU A 271 5.00 6.96 2.78
CA LEU A 271 4.37 5.67 2.48
C LEU A 271 4.53 4.77 3.70
N PHE A 272 3.48 4.02 4.05
CA PHE A 272 3.55 3.04 5.13
C PHE A 272 2.77 1.79 4.76
N ASP A 273 2.79 0.79 5.65
CA ASP A 273 2.06 -0.45 5.45
C ASP A 273 2.60 -1.32 4.31
N MET A 274 3.89 -1.68 4.42
CA MET A 274 4.66 -2.36 3.37
C MET A 274 4.41 -3.88 3.29
N GLN A 275 3.25 -4.33 3.77
CA GLN A 275 2.83 -5.73 3.80
C GLN A 275 2.52 -6.33 2.41
N GLY A 276 2.21 -5.48 1.43
CA GLY A 276 1.86 -5.89 0.07
C GLY A 276 3.05 -5.98 -0.90
N THR A 277 4.25 -5.62 -0.44
CA THR A 277 5.46 -5.46 -1.24
C THR A 277 5.82 -6.68 -2.09
N ARG A 278 6.22 -6.50 -3.34
CA ARG A 278 6.65 -7.64 -4.17
C ARG A 278 7.49 -7.18 -5.33
N VAL A 279 8.16 -8.13 -5.96
CA VAL A 279 8.95 -7.87 -7.17
C VAL A 279 8.08 -8.15 -8.39
N CYS A 280 7.58 -7.09 -9.02
CA CYS A 280 6.70 -7.14 -10.20
C CYS A 280 6.79 -5.83 -10.99
N SER A 281 6.00 -5.69 -12.06
CA SER A 281 5.99 -4.47 -12.86
C SER A 281 5.59 -3.25 -12.01
N LEU A 282 6.40 -2.19 -12.06
CA LEU A 282 6.13 -0.88 -11.46
C LEU A 282 4.74 -0.32 -11.85
N ALA A 283 4.22 -0.72 -13.01
CA ALA A 283 2.94 -0.25 -13.50
C ALA A 283 1.75 -0.79 -12.70
N LEU A 284 1.93 -1.84 -11.89
CA LEU A 284 0.88 -2.33 -11.00
C LEU A 284 0.60 -1.33 -9.87
N ASP A 285 1.65 -0.77 -9.25
CA ASP A 285 1.50 0.29 -8.26
C ASP A 285 0.87 1.53 -8.88
N LEU A 286 1.27 1.90 -10.11
CA LEU A 286 0.67 3.04 -10.81
C LEU A 286 -0.81 2.80 -11.12
N ASN A 287 -1.16 1.61 -11.61
CA ASN A 287 -2.54 1.24 -11.89
C ASN A 287 -3.38 1.22 -10.61
N HIS A 288 -2.87 0.64 -9.53
CA HIS A 288 -3.56 0.63 -8.25
C HIS A 288 -3.78 2.07 -7.76
N PHE A 289 -2.71 2.85 -7.64
CA PHE A 289 -2.77 4.19 -7.08
C PHE A 289 -3.69 5.13 -7.89
N ILE A 290 -3.48 5.21 -9.19
CA ILE A 290 -4.18 6.17 -10.05
C ILE A 290 -5.68 5.86 -10.15
N ASN A 291 -6.05 4.59 -10.29
CA ASN A 291 -7.45 4.21 -10.49
C ASN A 291 -8.27 4.26 -9.20
N LEU A 292 -7.64 4.08 -8.04
CA LEU A 292 -8.33 4.06 -6.75
C LEU A 292 -8.37 5.43 -6.07
N ASN A 293 -7.34 6.26 -6.22
CA ASN A 293 -7.16 7.45 -5.39
C ASN A 293 -7.28 8.77 -6.13
N VAL A 294 -7.20 8.78 -7.47
CA VAL A 294 -7.24 10.02 -8.26
C VAL A 294 -8.61 10.14 -8.91
N THR A 295 -9.30 11.26 -8.65
CA THR A 295 -10.64 11.50 -9.23
C THR A 295 -10.59 11.52 -10.76
N GLY A 296 -11.67 11.11 -11.41
CA GLY A 296 -11.79 11.11 -12.87
C GLY A 296 -11.44 12.44 -13.53
N LYS A 297 -11.89 13.55 -12.93
CA LYS A 297 -11.59 14.92 -13.38
C LYS A 297 -10.09 15.21 -13.38
N VAL A 298 -9.40 14.89 -12.29
CA VAL A 298 -7.95 15.12 -12.17
C VAL A 298 -7.19 14.17 -13.10
N ARG A 299 -7.54 12.88 -13.12
CA ARG A 299 -6.86 11.86 -13.91
C ARG A 299 -6.94 12.15 -15.41
N ARG A 300 -8.14 12.41 -15.95
CA ARG A 300 -8.32 12.68 -17.39
C ARG A 300 -7.63 13.95 -17.84
N ALA A 301 -7.69 15.02 -17.04
CA ALA A 301 -7.06 16.29 -17.40
C ALA A 301 -5.53 16.31 -17.26
N ASN A 302 -4.96 15.40 -16.45
CA ASN A 302 -3.54 15.47 -16.06
C ASN A 302 -2.79 14.15 -16.25
N PHE A 303 -3.31 13.19 -17.01
CA PHE A 303 -2.71 11.85 -17.16
C PHE A 303 -1.23 11.93 -17.55
N ASP A 304 -0.90 12.71 -18.58
CA ASP A 304 0.48 12.87 -19.04
C ASP A 304 1.37 13.50 -17.95
N THR A 305 0.88 14.51 -17.23
CA THR A 305 1.61 15.13 -16.12
C THR A 305 1.86 14.15 -14.99
N ILE A 306 0.88 13.31 -14.64
CA ILE A 306 0.98 12.31 -13.57
C ILE A 306 2.05 11.27 -13.92
N ILE A 307 1.98 10.69 -15.12
CA ILE A 307 2.94 9.68 -15.56
C ILE A 307 4.34 10.29 -15.76
N ALA A 308 4.45 11.49 -16.34
CA ALA A 308 5.72 12.20 -16.46
C ALA A 308 6.34 12.51 -15.10
N THR A 309 5.55 12.92 -14.11
CA THR A 309 6.04 13.19 -12.75
C THR A 309 6.73 11.96 -12.14
N TYR A 310 6.14 10.78 -12.32
CA TYR A 310 6.76 9.53 -11.89
C TYR A 310 8.04 9.23 -12.69
N TYR A 311 7.97 9.35 -14.01
CA TYR A 311 9.10 9.07 -14.90
C TYR A 311 10.30 9.96 -14.59
N ASP A 312 10.07 11.25 -14.36
CA ASP A 312 11.11 12.21 -14.03
C ASP A 312 11.75 11.88 -12.68
N SER A 313 10.94 11.51 -11.68
CA SER A 313 11.45 11.10 -10.37
C SER A 313 12.29 9.82 -10.45
N PHE A 314 11.83 8.82 -11.21
CA PHE A 314 12.57 7.59 -11.43
C PHE A 314 13.89 7.88 -12.16
N SER A 315 13.80 8.65 -13.26
CA SER A 315 14.92 8.99 -14.13
C SER A 315 15.98 9.81 -13.40
N SER A 316 15.59 10.77 -12.56
CA SER A 316 16.52 11.59 -11.76
C SER A 316 17.41 10.71 -10.88
N VAL A 317 16.82 9.76 -10.17
CA VAL A 317 17.54 8.86 -9.26
C VAL A 317 18.47 7.92 -10.02
N VAL A 318 18.02 7.33 -11.13
CA VAL A 318 18.85 6.43 -11.95
C VAL A 318 20.02 7.17 -12.62
N ASN A 319 19.75 8.34 -13.21
CA ASN A 319 20.76 9.15 -13.88
C ASN A 319 21.81 9.69 -12.90
N ALA A 320 21.49 9.85 -11.62
CA ALA A 320 22.47 10.23 -10.60
C ALA A 320 23.60 9.19 -10.42
N LYS A 321 23.34 7.92 -10.79
CA LYS A 321 24.36 6.85 -10.88
C LYS A 321 25.13 6.85 -12.21
N LYS A 322 24.78 7.74 -13.14
CA LYS A 322 25.26 7.78 -14.54
C LYS A 322 24.97 6.49 -15.31
N ILE A 323 23.87 5.83 -14.98
CA ILE A 323 23.35 4.67 -15.72
C ILE A 323 22.17 5.16 -16.57
N ALA A 324 21.99 4.57 -17.76
CA ALA A 324 20.84 4.89 -18.61
C ALA A 324 19.53 4.44 -17.96
N VAL A 325 18.50 5.28 -18.06
CA VAL A 325 17.12 4.89 -17.72
C VAL A 325 16.73 3.73 -18.64
N PRO A 326 16.18 2.62 -18.10
CA PRO A 326 16.04 1.39 -18.86
C PRO A 326 14.79 1.35 -19.76
N PHE A 327 13.95 2.40 -19.72
CA PHE A 327 12.77 2.57 -20.57
C PHE A 327 12.49 4.05 -20.82
N THR A 328 11.73 4.34 -21.87
CA THR A 328 11.24 5.66 -22.26
C THR A 328 9.90 5.99 -21.58
N LEU A 329 9.50 7.27 -21.58
CA LEU A 329 8.19 7.68 -21.10
C LEU A 329 7.03 7.01 -21.85
N GLU A 330 7.17 6.80 -23.15
CA GLU A 330 6.14 6.15 -23.97
C GLU A 330 6.04 4.65 -23.68
N GLU A 331 7.17 3.96 -23.46
CA GLU A 331 7.17 2.57 -22.99
C GLU A 331 6.54 2.43 -21.60
N LEU A 332 6.76 3.39 -20.70
CA LEU A 332 6.09 3.44 -19.40
C LEU A 332 4.57 3.62 -19.55
N LYS A 333 4.10 4.53 -20.42
CA LYS A 333 2.67 4.71 -20.71
C LYS A 333 2.06 3.44 -21.28
N GLN A 334 2.77 2.76 -22.17
CA GLN A 334 2.31 1.51 -22.74
C GLN A 334 2.23 0.41 -21.68
N GLU A 335 3.24 0.25 -20.82
CA GLU A 335 3.21 -0.73 -19.72
C GLU A 335 2.07 -0.42 -18.72
N TYR A 336 1.77 0.85 -18.45
CA TYR A 336 0.58 1.25 -17.68
C TYR A 336 -0.72 0.73 -18.32
N ILE A 337 -0.87 0.87 -19.64
CA ILE A 337 -2.05 0.40 -20.38
C ILE A 337 -2.10 -1.13 -20.42
N ASP A 338 -0.98 -1.80 -20.67
CA ASP A 338 -0.86 -3.26 -20.71
C ASP A 338 -1.28 -3.89 -19.38
N LYS A 339 -0.98 -3.21 -18.27
CA LYS A 339 -1.39 -3.62 -16.91
C LYS A 339 -2.76 -3.06 -16.48
N GLY A 340 -3.51 -2.42 -17.38
CA GLY A 340 -4.79 -1.78 -17.10
C GLY A 340 -5.86 -2.71 -16.53
N PHE A 341 -5.79 -4.01 -16.86
CA PHE A 341 -6.67 -5.02 -16.26
C PHE A 341 -6.59 -5.01 -14.72
N TYR A 342 -5.38 -4.86 -14.18
CA TYR A 342 -5.13 -4.79 -12.75
C TYR A 342 -5.79 -3.54 -12.14
N GLY A 343 -5.66 -2.38 -12.80
CA GLY A 343 -6.27 -1.13 -12.37
C GLY A 343 -7.80 -1.21 -12.32
N VAL A 344 -8.44 -1.74 -13.36
CA VAL A 344 -9.90 -1.96 -13.40
C VAL A 344 -10.35 -2.89 -12.29
N LEU A 345 -9.64 -4.01 -12.11
CA LEU A 345 -9.97 -5.00 -11.09
C LEU A 345 -9.92 -4.36 -9.69
N TYR A 346 -8.84 -3.66 -9.35
CA TYR A 346 -8.71 -2.99 -8.05
C TYR A 346 -9.76 -1.89 -7.84
N ALA A 347 -10.10 -1.11 -8.88
CA ALA A 347 -11.14 -0.11 -8.77
C ALA A 347 -12.50 -0.74 -8.43
N ILE A 348 -12.88 -1.82 -9.11
CA ILE A 348 -14.14 -2.55 -8.84
C ILE A 348 -14.10 -3.19 -7.45
N MET A 349 -12.93 -3.68 -7.03
CA MET A 349 -12.74 -4.34 -5.75
C MET A 349 -12.81 -3.37 -4.55
N TYR A 350 -12.14 -2.23 -4.64
CA TYR A 350 -11.84 -1.38 -3.49
C TYR A 350 -12.63 -0.08 -3.45
N LEU A 351 -13.14 0.45 -4.56
CA LEU A 351 -13.92 1.71 -4.52
C LEU A 351 -15.14 1.65 -3.58
N PRO A 352 -15.89 0.54 -3.48
CA PRO A 352 -16.94 0.43 -2.46
C PRO A 352 -16.37 0.53 -1.02
N CYS A 353 -15.18 -0.01 -0.76
CA CYS A 353 -14.49 0.11 0.52
C CYS A 353 -13.99 1.55 0.80
N MET A 354 -13.84 2.38 -0.23
CA MET A 354 -13.43 3.79 -0.07
C MET A 354 -14.57 4.65 0.49
N VAL A 355 -15.81 4.21 0.30
CA VAL A 355 -17.02 4.96 0.68
C VAL A 355 -17.85 4.26 1.75
N SER A 356 -17.37 3.10 2.23
CA SER A 356 -17.99 2.33 3.31
C SER A 356 -17.76 2.99 4.66
N ASN A 357 -18.70 2.79 5.58
CA ASN A 357 -18.54 3.18 6.97
C ASN A 357 -17.96 2.01 7.79
N ASP A 358 -17.47 2.29 9.01
CA ASP A 358 -16.85 1.29 9.92
C ASP A 358 -17.72 0.04 10.21
N GLU A 359 -19.04 0.13 10.02
CA GLU A 359 -19.98 -0.97 10.21
C GLU A 359 -20.03 -1.96 9.03
N ASP A 360 -19.58 -1.53 7.85
CA ASP A 360 -19.62 -2.29 6.60
C ASP A 360 -18.27 -3.01 6.36
N SER A 361 -17.87 -3.89 7.27
CA SER A 361 -16.60 -4.63 7.12
C SER A 361 -16.66 -5.59 5.93
N PHE A 362 -15.82 -5.34 4.93
CA PHE A 362 -15.73 -6.15 3.71
C PHE A 362 -14.81 -7.37 3.85
N VAL A 363 -13.58 -7.16 4.33
CA VAL A 363 -12.46 -8.13 4.16
C VAL A 363 -12.68 -9.42 4.95
N PHE A 364 -13.45 -9.36 6.04
CA PHE A 364 -13.78 -10.52 6.90
C PHE A 364 -15.28 -10.59 7.21
N GLY A 365 -16.09 -9.91 6.40
CA GLY A 365 -17.52 -9.77 6.61
C GLY A 365 -18.36 -10.90 6.03
N ASP A 366 -19.61 -10.92 6.46
CA ASP A 366 -20.68 -11.70 5.84
C ASP A 366 -20.93 -11.20 4.41
N GLU A 367 -20.85 -12.10 3.42
CA GLU A 367 -21.01 -11.76 2.00
C GLU A 367 -22.38 -11.11 1.73
N GLU A 368 -23.45 -11.58 2.37
CA GLU A 368 -24.79 -11.02 2.17
C GLU A 368 -24.89 -9.61 2.74
N LYS A 369 -24.32 -9.38 3.93
CA LYS A 369 -24.25 -8.04 4.53
C LYS A 369 -23.46 -7.08 3.65
N TRP A 370 -22.33 -7.54 3.11
CA TRP A 370 -21.54 -6.73 2.19
C TRP A 370 -22.30 -6.40 0.90
N GLN A 371 -22.96 -7.38 0.27
CA GLN A 371 -23.78 -7.11 -0.91
C GLN A 371 -24.91 -6.12 -0.60
N ALA A 372 -25.54 -6.21 0.57
CA ALA A 372 -26.55 -5.24 1.00
C ALA A 372 -25.96 -3.83 1.20
N ALA A 373 -24.78 -3.72 1.84
CA ALA A 373 -24.06 -2.47 2.00
C ALA A 373 -23.71 -1.85 0.64
N VAL A 374 -23.22 -2.63 -0.31
CA VAL A 374 -22.91 -2.17 -1.67
C VAL A 374 -24.15 -1.60 -2.36
N LYS A 375 -25.29 -2.30 -2.32
CA LYS A 375 -26.55 -1.80 -2.88
C LYS A 375 -26.98 -0.47 -2.24
N ARG A 376 -26.80 -0.33 -0.93
CA ARG A 376 -27.07 0.90 -0.20
C ARG A 376 -26.13 2.02 -0.63
N MET A 377 -24.82 1.77 -0.69
CA MET A 377 -23.80 2.73 -1.11
C MET A 377 -24.04 3.24 -2.54
N VAL A 378 -24.45 2.37 -3.47
CA VAL A 378 -24.81 2.80 -4.83
C VAL A 378 -25.97 3.79 -4.84
N LYS A 379 -26.94 3.64 -3.95
CA LYS A 379 -28.14 4.49 -3.88
C LYS A 379 -27.92 5.78 -3.11
N GLU A 380 -27.11 5.71 -2.04
CA GLU A 380 -27.02 6.77 -1.05
C GLU A 380 -25.72 7.57 -1.13
N ASN A 381 -24.62 6.97 -1.61
CA ASN A 381 -23.32 7.65 -1.64
C ASN A 381 -23.12 8.39 -2.98
N PRO A 382 -23.04 9.74 -2.98
CA PRO A 382 -22.96 10.52 -4.21
C PRO A 382 -21.60 10.41 -4.91
N LEU A 383 -20.57 9.83 -4.27
CA LEU A 383 -19.22 9.72 -4.80
C LEU A 383 -18.98 8.40 -5.53
N LEU A 384 -19.60 7.31 -5.08
CA LEU A 384 -19.32 5.97 -5.62
C LEU A 384 -19.64 5.87 -7.11
N HIS A 385 -20.86 6.26 -7.48
CA HIS A 385 -21.37 6.15 -8.85
C HIS A 385 -20.52 6.92 -9.89
N PRO A 386 -20.28 8.24 -9.73
CA PRO A 386 -19.44 8.97 -10.69
C PRO A 386 -17.99 8.49 -10.70
N THR A 387 -17.46 8.03 -9.56
CA THR A 387 -16.06 7.59 -9.48
C THR A 387 -15.85 6.28 -10.24
N ILE A 388 -16.68 5.26 -10.02
CA ILE A 388 -16.51 3.98 -10.72
C ILE A 388 -16.79 4.12 -12.22
N LEU A 389 -17.83 4.89 -12.61
CA LEU A 389 -18.15 5.13 -14.02
C LEU A 389 -16.98 5.79 -14.75
N SER A 390 -16.40 6.83 -14.14
CA SER A 390 -15.25 7.50 -14.75
C SER A 390 -14.05 6.56 -14.96
N VAL A 391 -13.86 5.54 -14.11
CA VAL A 391 -12.78 4.56 -14.29
C VAL A 391 -13.14 3.58 -15.40
N VAL A 392 -14.34 2.97 -15.38
CA VAL A 392 -14.70 1.98 -16.40
C VAL A 392 -14.83 2.59 -17.79
N ASP A 393 -15.34 3.81 -17.93
CA ASP A 393 -15.45 4.49 -19.22
C ASP A 393 -14.08 4.73 -19.85
N GLU A 394 -13.10 5.14 -19.05
CA GLU A 394 -11.73 5.34 -19.53
C GLU A 394 -11.10 4.01 -19.99
N TRP A 395 -11.36 2.92 -19.27
CA TRP A 395 -10.85 1.60 -19.67
C TRP A 395 -11.65 0.95 -20.80
N ILE A 396 -12.88 1.39 -21.05
CA ILE A 396 -13.63 1.11 -22.28
C ILE A 396 -12.98 1.83 -23.46
N GLU A 397 -12.69 3.13 -23.33
CA GLU A 397 -12.03 3.95 -24.36
C GLU A 397 -10.66 3.39 -24.74
N ARG A 398 -9.92 2.86 -23.76
CA ARG A 398 -8.60 2.23 -23.95
C ARG A 398 -8.65 0.76 -24.37
N GLY A 399 -9.86 0.17 -24.52
CA GLY A 399 -10.04 -1.19 -25.02
C GLY A 399 -9.76 -2.33 -24.03
N VAL A 400 -9.52 -2.03 -22.74
CA VAL A 400 -9.36 -3.05 -21.69
C VAL A 400 -10.70 -3.70 -21.34
N ILE A 401 -11.76 -2.90 -21.32
CA ILE A 401 -13.15 -3.34 -21.18
C ILE A 401 -13.80 -3.41 -22.56
N SER A 402 -13.85 -4.61 -23.13
CA SER A 402 -14.41 -4.89 -24.46
C SER A 402 -15.78 -5.55 -24.44
#